data_AF-A0A7Y4ZQB6-F1
#
_entry.id   AF-A0A7Y4ZQB6-F1
#
_cell.length_a   1.000
_cell.length_b   1.000
_cell.length_c   1.000
_cell.angle_alpha   90.00
_cell.angle_beta   90.00
_cell.angle_gamma   90.00
#
_symmetry.space_group_name_H-M   'P 1'
#
loop_
_entity.id
_entity.type
_entity.pdbx_description
1 polymer ?
#
loop_
_entity_poly.entity_id
_entity_poly.type
_entity_poly.pdbx_seq_one_letter_code
_entity_poly.pdbx_strand_id
1 'polypeptide(L)'
;MNSIANALGTARHTRRFVRIVALAALLGGGVSASIACSGAGADGVAPAGTADQNATGKSCADELDVQFARAFSVFDGVHSFKIPATVQGVKGLKWTASPADAVDLQANTSGTEVMITTKKEGVVTVTATSASGACGSAKLTIAKVDAELFDIGQARYANGVVLSRRRDGGAPGPADAGGGMGLAACTNCHANGGSDVEHTPTQTGGYTDSDLVDIFTKGQKPAGVPQRVMPLDKWQRIHNWTMTEDEKAGLVVYLRGLEPKSQGPVDFGGRGGWDGRKDGGTDSGR
;
A
#
# COMPACT_ATOMS: atom_id res chain seq x y z
N MET A 1 47.43 -35.85 32.99
CA MET A 1 46.84 -34.49 33.07
C MET A 1 47.45 -33.66 31.94
N ASN A 2 46.88 -33.74 30.73
CA ASN A 2 47.42 -33.02 29.56
C ASN A 2 46.37 -32.04 29.04
N SER A 3 46.81 -30.79 28.97
CA SER A 3 46.07 -29.61 28.51
C SER A 3 46.10 -29.54 26.98
N ILE A 4 44.95 -29.36 26.34
CA ILE A 4 44.84 -29.03 24.91
C ILE A 4 43.96 -27.78 24.81
N ALA A 5 44.58 -26.69 24.38
CA ALA A 5 43.95 -25.42 24.10
C ALA A 5 43.24 -25.47 22.72
N ASN A 6 41.97 -25.07 22.68
CA ASN A 6 41.24 -24.86 21.43
C ASN A 6 41.30 -23.38 21.03
N ALA A 7 41.84 -23.12 19.83
CA ALA A 7 41.95 -21.82 19.23
C ALA A 7 40.61 -21.36 18.63
N LEU A 8 40.22 -20.12 18.97
CA LEU A 8 39.11 -19.37 18.39
C LEU A 8 39.50 -18.83 17.01
N GLY A 9 38.87 -19.33 15.95
CA GLY A 9 38.93 -18.75 14.61
C GLY A 9 37.77 -17.76 14.40
N THR A 10 38.07 -16.47 14.36
CA THR A 10 37.11 -15.41 13.98
C THR A 10 37.23 -15.13 12.48
N ALA A 11 36.26 -15.60 11.68
CA ALA A 11 36.15 -15.25 10.27
C ALA A 11 35.41 -13.91 10.13
N ARG A 12 36.15 -12.82 9.85
CA ARG A 12 35.57 -11.53 9.43
C ARG A 12 35.41 -11.55 7.91
N HIS A 13 34.18 -11.62 7.41
CA HIS A 13 33.86 -11.30 6.02
C HIS A 13 33.70 -9.79 5.85
N THR A 14 34.79 -9.10 5.50
CA THR A 14 34.75 -7.73 4.98
C THR A 14 34.44 -7.76 3.48
N ARG A 15 33.16 -7.63 3.11
CA ARG A 15 32.78 -7.33 1.73
C ARG A 15 33.09 -5.86 1.45
N ARG A 16 34.23 -5.60 0.82
CA ARG A 16 34.59 -4.28 0.26
C ARG A 16 33.75 -4.05 -1.00
N PHE A 17 32.75 -3.18 -0.90
CA PHE A 17 32.13 -2.58 -2.08
C PHE A 17 33.12 -1.58 -2.70
N VAL A 18 33.65 -1.94 -3.86
CA VAL A 18 34.44 -1.03 -4.70
C VAL A 18 33.43 -0.10 -5.40
N ARG A 19 33.37 1.16 -4.96
CA ARG A 19 32.68 2.24 -5.69
C ARG A 19 33.62 2.73 -6.80
N ILE A 20 33.28 2.44 -8.06
CA ILE A 20 33.90 3.11 -9.21
C ILE A 20 33.19 4.46 -9.36
N VAL A 21 33.89 5.53 -9.00
CA VAL A 21 33.50 6.91 -9.31
C VAL A 21 34.14 7.25 -10.65
N ALA A 22 33.35 7.25 -11.72
CA ALA A 22 33.75 7.81 -13.00
C ALA A 22 33.44 9.32 -12.99
N LEU A 23 34.48 10.12 -12.79
CA LEU A 23 34.45 11.57 -12.88
C LEU A 23 34.59 11.97 -14.35
N ALA A 24 33.48 12.33 -15.01
CA ALA A 24 33.50 12.94 -16.34
C ALA A 24 33.24 14.44 -16.20
N ALA A 25 34.31 15.23 -16.30
CA ALA A 25 34.25 16.67 -16.42
C ALA A 25 33.90 17.03 -17.87
N LEU A 26 32.73 17.63 -18.09
CA LEU A 26 32.39 18.29 -19.35
C LEU A 26 32.08 19.77 -19.05
N LEU A 27 33.05 20.61 -19.43
CA LEU A 27 32.89 22.03 -19.65
C LEU A 27 32.07 22.21 -20.94
N GLY A 28 31.01 23.02 -20.89
CA GLY A 28 30.23 23.38 -22.06
C GLY A 28 29.30 24.55 -21.76
N GLY A 29 29.60 25.71 -22.36
CA GLY A 29 28.87 26.97 -22.20
C GLY A 29 27.46 26.95 -22.79
N GLY A 30 26.65 27.91 -22.32
CA GLY A 30 25.22 27.93 -22.56
C GLY A 30 24.76 28.50 -23.90
N VAL A 31 23.44 28.43 -24.09
CA VAL A 31 22.62 29.41 -24.82
C VAL A 31 21.25 29.41 -24.12
N SER A 32 20.79 30.59 -23.70
CA SER A 32 19.40 30.80 -23.27
C SER A 32 18.53 30.96 -24.52
N ALA A 33 17.58 30.06 -24.71
CA ALA A 33 16.50 30.24 -25.69
C ALA A 33 15.17 29.98 -24.98
N SER A 34 14.43 31.07 -24.74
CA SER A 34 13.04 31.05 -24.33
C SER A 34 12.17 30.69 -25.54
N ILE A 35 11.42 29.59 -25.45
CA ILE A 35 10.30 29.27 -26.35
C ILE A 35 9.04 29.17 -25.50
N ALA A 36 8.16 30.14 -25.70
CA ALA A 36 6.75 30.06 -25.35
C ALA A 36 5.96 29.46 -26.53
N CYS A 37 4.72 29.06 -26.23
CA CYS A 37 3.60 28.68 -27.11
C CYS A 37 3.27 27.18 -27.24
N SER A 38 2.21 26.79 -26.52
CA SER A 38 0.94 26.28 -27.05
C SER A 38 0.95 25.21 -28.15
N GLY A 39 0.31 24.07 -27.84
CA GLY A 39 -0.22 23.11 -28.82
C GLY A 39 -0.77 21.90 -28.07
N ALA A 40 -2.08 21.78 -27.92
CA ALA A 40 -3.02 21.18 -28.89
C ALA A 40 -3.15 19.67 -28.65
N GLY A 41 -4.41 19.23 -28.56
CA GLY A 41 -4.80 17.92 -28.07
C GLY A 41 -4.28 16.74 -28.85
N ALA A 42 -4.23 15.61 -28.15
CA ALA A 42 -4.24 14.29 -28.74
C ALA A 42 -5.37 13.52 -28.06
N ASP A 43 -6.49 13.45 -28.75
CA ASP A 43 -7.56 12.49 -28.51
C ASP A 43 -6.97 11.07 -28.68
N GLY A 44 -6.58 10.48 -27.56
CA GLY A 44 -6.21 9.07 -27.50
C GLY A 44 -7.48 8.22 -27.51
N VAL A 45 -8.03 7.97 -28.69
CA VAL A 45 -9.03 6.93 -28.92
C VAL A 45 -8.45 5.59 -28.45
N ALA A 46 -8.93 5.11 -27.31
CA ALA A 46 -8.68 3.74 -26.89
C ALA A 46 -9.26 2.78 -27.94
N PRO A 47 -8.51 1.78 -28.42
CA PRO A 47 -9.09 0.78 -29.30
C PRO A 47 -10.19 0.04 -28.54
N ALA A 48 -11.42 0.16 -29.04
CA ALA A 48 -12.53 -0.68 -28.64
C ALA A 48 -12.20 -2.13 -29.01
N GLY A 49 -11.65 -2.86 -28.04
CA GLY A 49 -11.55 -4.31 -28.11
C GLY A 49 -12.95 -4.88 -28.10
N THR A 50 -13.39 -5.40 -29.24
CA THR A 50 -14.55 -6.28 -29.36
C THR A 50 -14.37 -7.47 -28.41
N ALA A 51 -15.09 -7.45 -27.31
CA ALA A 51 -15.19 -8.57 -26.39
C ALA A 51 -15.82 -9.75 -27.12
N ASP A 52 -15.05 -10.83 -27.23
CA ASP A 52 -15.50 -12.13 -27.73
C ASP A 52 -16.50 -12.71 -26.71
N GLN A 53 -17.80 -12.50 -26.94
CA GLN A 53 -18.89 -12.95 -26.07
C GLN A 53 -19.33 -14.39 -26.40
N ASN A 54 -18.40 -15.34 -26.43
CA ASN A 54 -18.78 -16.74 -26.68
C ASN A 54 -18.07 -17.77 -25.82
N ALA A 55 -18.06 -17.53 -24.50
CA ALA A 55 -17.93 -18.59 -23.50
C ALA A 55 -19.24 -18.66 -22.70
N THR A 56 -20.03 -19.70 -22.91
CA THR A 56 -21.25 -20.05 -22.15
C THR A 56 -20.94 -20.49 -20.71
N GLY A 57 -20.02 -19.79 -20.04
CA GLY A 57 -19.86 -19.86 -18.59
C GLY A 57 -20.86 -18.91 -17.95
N LYS A 58 -21.69 -19.40 -17.04
CA LYS A 58 -22.55 -18.56 -16.19
C LYS A 58 -21.63 -17.52 -15.52
N SER A 59 -21.66 -16.29 -16.01
CA SER A 59 -20.91 -15.19 -15.41
C SER A 59 -21.34 -15.06 -13.96
N CYS A 60 -20.38 -14.87 -13.07
CA CYS A 60 -20.68 -14.78 -11.65
C CYS A 60 -21.66 -13.62 -11.40
N ALA A 61 -22.84 -13.90 -10.85
CA ALA A 61 -23.94 -12.95 -10.81
C ALA A 61 -23.84 -11.90 -9.68
N ASP A 62 -22.64 -11.67 -9.13
CA ASP A 62 -22.35 -10.76 -8.01
C ASP A 62 -23.39 -10.88 -6.87
N GLU A 63 -23.75 -12.11 -6.54
CA GLU A 63 -24.70 -12.46 -5.46
C GLU A 63 -24.03 -12.41 -4.09
N LEU A 64 -22.70 -12.56 -4.04
CA LEU A 64 -21.90 -12.42 -2.82
C LEU A 64 -21.12 -11.10 -2.85
N ASP A 65 -21.09 -10.41 -1.73
CA ASP A 65 -20.26 -9.23 -1.54
C ASP A 65 -18.87 -9.64 -1.02
N VAL A 66 -17.89 -9.62 -1.93
CA VAL A 66 -16.48 -9.81 -1.56
C VAL A 66 -15.93 -8.48 -1.08
N GLN A 67 -15.64 -8.41 0.22
CA GLN A 67 -15.08 -7.21 0.83
C GLN A 67 -13.70 -6.91 0.21
N PHE A 68 -13.52 -5.64 -0.19
CA PHE A 68 -12.61 -5.15 -1.24
C PHE A 68 -13.03 -5.48 -2.68
N ALA A 69 -14.14 -4.91 -3.16
CA ALA A 69 -14.50 -4.96 -4.60
C ALA A 69 -13.33 -4.58 -5.54
N ARG A 70 -12.47 -3.66 -5.06
CA ARG A 70 -11.16 -3.36 -5.62
C ARG A 70 -10.12 -3.44 -4.51
N ALA A 71 -9.01 -4.11 -4.79
CA ALA A 71 -7.88 -4.27 -3.89
C ALA A 71 -6.58 -3.93 -4.63
N PHE A 72 -5.58 -3.46 -3.87
CA PHE A 72 -4.27 -3.06 -4.36
C PHE A 72 -3.18 -3.69 -3.49
N SER A 73 -2.19 -4.27 -4.15
CA SER A 73 -1.00 -4.85 -3.53
C SER A 73 0.20 -4.65 -4.46
N VAL A 74 1.37 -5.13 -4.04
CA VAL A 74 2.61 -5.06 -4.80
C VAL A 74 3.29 -6.42 -4.84
N PHE A 75 4.28 -6.55 -5.73
CA PHE A 75 5.18 -7.69 -5.83
C PHE A 75 6.59 -7.19 -6.18
N ASP A 76 7.60 -7.63 -5.42
CA ASP A 76 9.00 -7.23 -5.63
C ASP A 76 9.95 -8.44 -5.82
N GLY A 77 9.43 -9.67 -5.73
CA GLY A 77 10.20 -10.91 -5.84
C GLY A 77 11.05 -11.28 -4.62
N VAL A 78 11.02 -10.49 -3.54
CA VAL A 78 11.83 -10.69 -2.32
C VAL A 78 10.95 -10.81 -1.08
N HIS A 79 10.02 -9.88 -0.88
CA HIS A 79 9.13 -9.84 0.28
C HIS A 79 7.79 -10.53 -0.02
N SER A 80 7.11 -10.97 1.04
CA SER A 80 5.78 -11.57 0.94
C SER A 80 4.72 -10.52 1.25
N PHE A 81 3.89 -10.21 0.26
CA PHE A 81 2.76 -9.29 0.41
C PHE A 81 1.46 -10.08 0.48
N LYS A 82 0.64 -9.77 1.49
CA LYS A 82 -0.60 -10.48 1.77
C LYS A 82 -1.75 -9.50 1.89
N ILE A 83 -2.92 -9.92 1.41
CA ILE A 83 -4.16 -9.15 1.54
C ILE A 83 -5.33 -10.10 1.85
N PRO A 84 -6.12 -9.86 2.91
CA PRO A 84 -7.28 -10.68 3.20
C PRO A 84 -8.47 -10.25 2.33
N ALA A 85 -9.31 -11.21 1.98
CA ALA A 85 -10.64 -10.97 1.44
C ALA A 85 -11.66 -11.83 2.18
N THR A 86 -12.87 -11.31 2.37
CA THR A 86 -13.91 -11.98 3.16
C THR A 86 -15.29 -11.78 2.52
N VAL A 87 -16.20 -12.72 2.79
CA VAL A 87 -17.63 -12.60 2.47
C VAL A 87 -18.39 -12.79 3.77
N GLN A 88 -19.25 -11.83 4.11
CA GLN A 88 -20.04 -11.89 5.32
C GLN A 88 -21.25 -12.84 5.17
N GLY A 89 -21.60 -13.53 6.24
CA GLY A 89 -22.84 -14.33 6.30
C GLY A 89 -22.84 -15.64 5.53
N VAL A 90 -21.78 -15.98 4.78
CA VAL A 90 -21.71 -17.23 3.97
C VAL A 90 -20.46 -18.02 4.34
N LYS A 91 -20.63 -19.31 4.65
CA LYS A 91 -19.54 -20.24 5.04
C LYS A 91 -19.23 -21.24 3.93
N GLY A 92 -18.07 -21.88 4.04
CA GLY A 92 -17.67 -22.96 3.13
C GLY A 92 -17.50 -22.48 1.69
N LEU A 93 -17.03 -21.25 1.51
CA LEU A 93 -16.79 -20.72 0.17
C LEU A 93 -15.58 -21.38 -0.46
N LYS A 94 -15.70 -21.67 -1.75
CA LYS A 94 -14.58 -22.01 -2.61
C LYS A 94 -14.00 -20.72 -3.18
N TRP A 95 -12.72 -20.48 -2.90
CA TRP A 95 -11.99 -19.34 -3.43
C TRP A 95 -11.14 -19.75 -4.64
N THR A 96 -11.17 -18.93 -5.69
CA THR A 96 -10.37 -19.11 -6.90
C THR A 96 -9.81 -17.78 -7.38
N ALA A 97 -8.71 -17.81 -8.13
CA ALA A 97 -8.10 -16.64 -8.75
C ALA A 97 -7.88 -16.84 -10.25
N SER A 98 -7.96 -15.75 -11.02
CA SER A 98 -7.63 -15.73 -12.44
C SER A 98 -6.83 -14.47 -12.78
N PRO A 99 -5.58 -14.60 -13.29
CA PRO A 99 -4.86 -15.85 -13.49
C PRO A 99 -4.43 -16.49 -12.16
N ALA A 100 -4.43 -17.82 -12.09
CA ALA A 100 -4.20 -18.55 -10.84
C ALA A 100 -2.74 -18.55 -10.37
N ASP A 101 -1.77 -18.32 -11.27
CA ASP A 101 -0.34 -18.27 -10.95
C ASP A 101 0.10 -16.94 -10.31
N ALA A 102 -0.74 -15.90 -10.37
CA ALA A 102 -0.42 -14.59 -9.83
C ALA A 102 -0.55 -14.48 -8.30
N VAL A 103 -1.26 -15.40 -7.66
CA VAL A 103 -1.48 -15.39 -6.20
C VAL A 103 -1.56 -16.80 -5.63
N ASP A 104 -1.22 -16.95 -4.35
CA ASP A 104 -1.65 -18.09 -3.54
C ASP A 104 -2.86 -17.73 -2.70
N LEU A 105 -3.82 -18.65 -2.65
CA LEU A 105 -5.04 -18.51 -1.85
C LEU A 105 -5.00 -19.50 -0.67
N GLN A 106 -5.09 -18.97 0.55
CA GLN A 106 -5.17 -19.76 1.77
C GLN A 106 -6.48 -19.42 2.49
N ALA A 107 -7.51 -20.23 2.26
CA ALA A 107 -8.79 -20.07 2.94
C ALA A 107 -8.66 -20.42 4.42
N ASN A 108 -9.36 -19.68 5.29
CA ASN A 108 -9.46 -20.02 6.69
C ASN A 108 -10.30 -21.30 6.89
N THR A 109 -10.29 -21.87 8.10
CA THR A 109 -11.02 -23.13 8.40
C THR A 109 -12.53 -23.04 8.14
N SER A 110 -13.12 -21.85 8.26
CA SER A 110 -14.56 -21.63 8.02
C SER A 110 -14.91 -21.40 6.55
N GLY A 111 -13.90 -21.18 5.69
CA GLY A 111 -14.05 -20.79 4.30
C GLY A 111 -14.66 -19.40 4.09
N THR A 112 -14.91 -18.59 5.13
CA THR A 112 -15.49 -17.24 5.00
C THR A 112 -14.48 -16.21 4.52
N GLU A 113 -13.20 -16.48 4.76
CA GLU A 113 -12.09 -15.57 4.48
C GLU A 113 -10.99 -16.33 3.73
N VAL A 114 -10.29 -15.60 2.87
CA VAL A 114 -9.07 -16.07 2.20
C VAL A 114 -7.95 -15.07 2.43
N MET A 115 -6.78 -15.59 2.79
CA MET A 115 -5.54 -14.83 2.73
C MET A 115 -4.93 -14.98 1.34
N ILE A 116 -4.74 -13.87 0.64
CA ILE A 116 -4.20 -13.83 -0.72
C ILE A 116 -2.74 -13.41 -0.62
N THR A 117 -1.80 -14.25 -1.04
CA THR A 117 -0.37 -13.90 -1.11
C THR A 117 0.02 -13.63 -2.56
N THR A 118 0.58 -12.46 -2.86
CA THR A 118 0.94 -12.09 -4.24
C THR A 118 2.19 -12.82 -4.71
N LYS A 119 2.20 -13.26 -5.98
CA LYS A 119 3.34 -13.94 -6.61
C LYS A 119 3.84 -13.28 -7.88
N LYS A 120 3.02 -12.42 -8.49
CA LYS A 120 3.30 -11.81 -9.78
C LYS A 120 2.48 -10.53 -9.93
N GLU A 121 3.01 -9.58 -10.68
CA GLU A 121 2.28 -8.39 -11.11
C GLU A 121 1.13 -8.71 -12.07
N GLY A 122 0.13 -7.82 -12.11
CA GLY A 122 -1.01 -7.91 -13.00
C GLY A 122 -2.34 -7.63 -12.31
N VAL A 123 -3.43 -7.85 -13.04
CA VAL A 123 -4.79 -7.74 -12.50
C VAL A 123 -5.35 -9.14 -12.32
N VAL A 124 -5.71 -9.48 -11.09
CA VAL A 124 -6.24 -10.78 -10.69
C VAL A 124 -7.70 -10.62 -10.32
N THR A 125 -8.56 -11.48 -10.88
CA THR A 125 -9.95 -11.60 -10.42
C THR A 125 -10.00 -12.70 -9.37
N VAL A 126 -10.41 -12.35 -8.15
CA VAL A 126 -10.63 -13.28 -7.04
C VAL A 126 -12.12 -13.55 -6.94
N THR A 127 -12.50 -14.83 -6.94
CA THR A 127 -13.90 -15.25 -6.93
C THR A 127 -14.17 -16.13 -5.72
N ALA A 128 -15.24 -15.82 -4.98
CA ALA A 128 -15.80 -16.67 -3.94
C ALA A 128 -17.07 -17.34 -4.47
N THR A 129 -17.20 -18.66 -4.31
CA THR A 129 -18.39 -19.42 -4.73
C THR A 129 -18.92 -20.27 -3.58
N SER A 130 -20.20 -20.15 -3.27
CA SER A 130 -20.88 -20.97 -2.26
C SER A 130 -21.22 -22.36 -2.80
N ALA A 131 -21.61 -23.27 -1.91
CA ALA A 131 -22.08 -24.60 -2.30
C ALA A 131 -23.35 -24.59 -3.17
N SER A 132 -24.19 -23.54 -3.07
CA SER A 132 -25.39 -23.36 -3.90
C SER A 132 -25.08 -22.78 -5.29
N GLY A 133 -23.81 -22.44 -5.57
CA GLY A 133 -23.39 -21.80 -6.81
C GLY A 133 -23.58 -20.28 -6.84
N ALA A 134 -24.01 -19.66 -5.74
CA ALA A 134 -23.95 -18.21 -5.58
C ALA A 134 -22.49 -17.78 -5.54
N CYS A 135 -22.14 -16.66 -6.14
CA CYS A 135 -20.76 -16.22 -6.17
C CYS A 135 -20.63 -14.70 -6.20
N GLY A 136 -19.44 -14.22 -5.85
CA GLY A 136 -19.04 -12.82 -5.95
C GLY A 136 -17.58 -12.73 -6.38
N SER A 137 -17.20 -11.60 -6.98
CA SER A 137 -15.84 -11.38 -7.44
C SER A 137 -15.28 -10.01 -7.08
N ALA A 138 -13.96 -9.94 -6.94
CA ALA A 138 -13.21 -8.73 -6.66
C ALA A 138 -11.97 -8.65 -7.55
N LYS A 139 -11.58 -7.42 -7.93
CA LYS A 139 -10.33 -7.18 -8.68
C LYS A 139 -9.20 -6.81 -7.74
N LEU A 140 -8.10 -7.56 -7.79
CA LEU A 140 -6.83 -7.25 -7.14
C LEU A 140 -5.83 -6.75 -8.18
N THR A 141 -5.34 -5.53 -8.02
CA THR A 141 -4.26 -4.97 -8.85
C THR A 141 -2.94 -5.14 -8.11
N ILE A 142 -1.98 -5.80 -8.74
CA ILE A 142 -0.64 -6.07 -8.19
C ILE A 142 0.38 -5.32 -9.03
N ALA A 143 1.01 -4.29 -8.46
CA ALA A 143 2.08 -3.57 -9.14
C ALA A 143 3.43 -4.25 -8.92
N LYS A 144 4.27 -4.28 -9.96
CA LYS A 144 5.68 -4.66 -9.80
C LYS A 144 6.46 -3.47 -9.24
N VAL A 145 7.26 -3.70 -8.21
CA VAL A 145 8.10 -2.67 -7.59
C VAL A 145 9.52 -3.18 -7.34
N ASP A 146 10.46 -2.27 -7.15
CA ASP A 146 11.82 -2.62 -6.72
C ASP A 146 11.84 -2.94 -5.23
N ALA A 147 12.54 -4.02 -4.84
CA ALA A 147 12.59 -4.46 -3.44
C ALA A 147 13.22 -3.42 -2.50
N GLU A 148 14.09 -2.54 -3.01
CA GLU A 148 14.69 -1.44 -2.24
C GLU A 148 13.65 -0.45 -1.69
N LEU A 149 12.51 -0.29 -2.38
CA LEU A 149 11.43 0.57 -1.91
C LEU A 149 10.85 0.09 -0.58
N PHE A 150 10.86 -1.21 -0.31
CA PHE A 150 10.44 -1.74 0.99
C PHE A 150 11.31 -1.21 2.13
N ASP A 151 12.64 -1.22 1.95
CA ASP A 151 13.60 -0.75 2.96
C ASP A 151 13.53 0.78 3.13
N ILE A 152 13.39 1.52 2.03
CA ILE A 152 13.16 2.98 2.05
C ILE A 152 11.89 3.29 2.85
N GLY A 153 10.80 2.57 2.57
CA GLY A 153 9.52 2.74 3.27
C GLY A 153 9.60 2.40 4.75
N GLN A 154 10.26 1.29 5.09
CA GLN A 154 10.47 0.89 6.48
C GLN A 154 11.24 1.96 7.25
N ALA A 155 12.35 2.43 6.69
CA ALA A 155 13.13 3.50 7.28
C ALA A 155 12.25 4.75 7.46
N ARG A 156 11.49 5.11 6.44
CA ARG A 156 10.65 6.31 6.47
C ARG A 156 9.53 6.24 7.50
N TYR A 157 8.92 5.06 7.68
CA TYR A 157 7.88 4.80 8.68
C TYR A 157 8.38 5.01 10.11
N ALA A 158 9.64 4.67 10.36
CA ALA A 158 10.31 4.82 11.65
C ALA A 158 10.97 6.21 11.85
N ASN A 159 11.27 6.93 10.77
CA ASN A 159 11.95 8.21 10.84
C ASN A 159 11.01 9.35 11.23
N GLY A 160 11.37 10.08 12.28
CA GLY A 160 10.64 11.26 12.71
C GLY A 160 10.78 12.42 11.72
N VAL A 161 9.68 13.03 11.31
CA VAL A 161 9.69 14.33 10.63
C VAL A 161 9.62 15.47 11.61
N VAL A 162 10.33 16.55 11.30
CA VAL A 162 10.04 17.84 11.92
C VAL A 162 8.63 18.24 11.53
N LEU A 163 7.68 18.12 12.46
CA LEU A 163 6.38 18.77 12.30
C LEU A 163 6.67 20.26 12.33
N SER A 164 6.44 20.96 11.22
CA SER A 164 6.63 22.40 11.12
C SER A 164 5.76 23.09 12.16
N ARG A 165 6.34 23.34 13.33
CA ARG A 165 5.73 24.10 14.41
C ARG A 165 5.55 25.50 13.88
N ARG A 166 4.32 25.83 13.53
CA ARG A 166 3.72 27.18 13.56
C ARG A 166 4.50 28.31 12.88
N ARG A 167 3.75 29.06 12.09
CA ARG A 167 4.04 30.33 11.41
C ARG A 167 4.51 31.48 12.34
N ASP A 168 4.82 31.20 13.60
CA ASP A 168 4.96 32.17 14.67
C ASP A 168 6.45 32.53 14.93
N GLY A 169 7.39 32.05 14.11
CA GLY A 169 8.79 32.50 14.11
C GLY A 169 9.62 32.09 15.34
N GLY A 170 9.14 31.14 16.15
CA GLY A 170 9.92 30.59 17.26
C GLY A 170 11.10 29.76 16.73
N ALA A 171 12.32 30.17 17.06
CA ALA A 171 13.56 29.58 16.58
C ALA A 171 13.59 28.04 16.74
N PRO A 172 14.11 27.29 15.75
CA PRO A 172 14.25 25.85 15.85
C PRO A 172 15.23 25.51 16.98
N GLY A 173 14.74 24.82 18.00
CA GLY A 173 15.60 24.20 19.02
C GLY A 173 16.40 23.04 18.41
N PRO A 174 17.55 22.69 19.01
CA PRO A 174 18.43 21.64 18.50
C PRO A 174 17.70 20.32 18.36
N ALA A 175 17.86 19.70 17.18
CA ALA A 175 17.21 18.48 16.76
C ALA A 175 17.95 17.25 17.31
N ASP A 176 17.94 17.10 18.63
CA ASP A 176 18.62 15.99 19.28
C ASP A 176 17.61 14.91 19.69
N ALA A 177 18.00 13.67 19.42
CA ALA A 177 17.19 12.47 19.45
C ALA A 177 16.34 12.29 20.73
N GLY A 178 15.05 12.03 20.51
CA GLY A 178 14.22 11.28 21.46
C GLY A 178 13.54 12.11 22.55
N GLY A 179 12.40 12.72 22.22
CA GLY A 179 11.39 13.07 23.23
C GLY A 179 10.86 14.50 23.21
N GLY A 180 11.46 15.41 22.44
CA GLY A 180 10.84 16.71 22.17
C GLY A 180 9.72 16.56 21.13
N MET A 181 8.56 17.20 21.32
CA MET A 181 7.42 17.26 20.37
C MET A 181 7.77 17.99 19.03
N GLY A 182 8.93 17.69 18.45
CA GLY A 182 9.44 18.24 17.21
C GLY A 182 9.51 17.17 16.13
N LEU A 183 9.87 15.93 16.47
CA LEU A 183 9.99 14.81 15.52
C LEU A 183 8.84 13.82 15.68
N ALA A 184 7.99 13.67 14.67
CA ALA A 184 6.91 12.68 14.64
C ALA A 184 7.17 11.63 13.55
N ALA A 185 7.26 10.37 13.94
CA ALA A 185 7.29 9.19 13.08
C ALA A 185 5.90 8.52 13.10
N CYS A 186 5.60 7.71 12.07
CA CYS A 186 4.34 6.98 12.00
C CYS A 186 4.21 6.05 13.21
N THR A 187 5.34 5.44 13.59
CA THR A 187 5.45 4.56 14.77
C THR A 187 5.15 5.26 16.09
N ASN A 188 5.24 6.59 16.19
CA ASN A 188 4.89 7.29 17.43
C ASN A 188 3.38 7.27 17.73
N CYS A 189 2.53 7.01 16.73
CA CYS A 189 1.08 6.95 16.91
C CYS A 189 0.45 5.62 16.50
N HIS A 190 1.02 4.94 15.48
CA HIS A 190 0.39 3.77 14.85
C HIS A 190 1.05 2.43 15.21
N ALA A 191 2.15 2.42 15.98
CA ALA A 191 2.76 1.17 16.44
C ALA A 191 2.10 0.63 17.73
N ASN A 192 2.31 -0.67 18.01
CA ASN A 192 2.02 -1.33 19.29
C ASN A 192 0.57 -1.26 19.78
N GLY A 193 -0.41 -1.34 18.88
CA GLY A 193 -1.82 -1.34 19.28
C GLY A 193 -2.25 -0.01 19.89
N GLY A 194 -1.68 1.10 19.41
CA GLY A 194 -2.28 2.43 19.60
C GLY A 194 -3.78 2.36 19.32
N SER A 195 -4.56 3.27 19.91
CA SER A 195 -6.03 3.32 19.78
C SER A 195 -6.53 3.62 18.36
N ASP A 196 -5.69 3.52 17.34
CA ASP A 196 -5.90 3.95 15.97
C ASP A 196 -5.55 2.85 14.95
N VAL A 197 -5.71 3.17 13.67
CA VAL A 197 -5.44 2.33 12.50
C VAL A 197 -3.96 1.90 12.46
N GLU A 198 -3.71 0.59 12.38
CA GLU A 198 -2.36 -0.03 12.31
C GLU A 198 -1.75 -0.01 10.90
N HIS A 199 -2.44 0.57 9.91
CA HIS A 199 -2.07 0.68 8.49
C HIS A 199 -1.82 -0.65 7.77
N THR A 200 -2.34 -1.76 8.31
CA THR A 200 -2.13 -3.09 7.71
C THR A 200 -2.86 -3.21 6.37
N PRO A 201 -2.49 -4.17 5.51
CA PRO A 201 -3.21 -4.43 4.26
C PRO A 201 -4.71 -4.69 4.45
N THR A 202 -5.12 -5.20 5.62
CA THR A 202 -6.54 -5.34 5.98
C THR A 202 -7.28 -4.00 5.99
N GLN A 203 -6.61 -2.90 6.29
CA GLN A 203 -7.20 -1.56 6.35
C GLN A 203 -6.93 -0.75 5.09
N THR A 204 -5.74 -0.89 4.52
CA THR A 204 -5.24 -0.05 3.41
C THR A 204 -5.47 -0.68 2.04
N GLY A 205 -5.75 -1.99 1.99
CA GLY A 205 -5.89 -2.79 0.77
C GLY A 205 -6.83 -2.23 -0.30
N GLY A 206 -7.85 -1.47 0.09
CA GLY A 206 -8.87 -0.94 -0.81
C GLY A 206 -8.57 0.43 -1.40
N TYR A 207 -7.48 1.07 -0.96
CA TYR A 207 -7.08 2.39 -1.44
C TYR A 207 -6.04 2.28 -2.54
N THR A 208 -6.07 3.21 -3.48
CA THR A 208 -5.01 3.34 -4.48
C THR A 208 -3.73 3.86 -3.83
N ASP A 209 -2.60 3.75 -4.52
CA ASP A 209 -1.34 4.29 -4.00
C ASP A 209 -1.39 5.82 -3.89
N SER A 210 -2.10 6.51 -4.79
CA SER A 210 -2.32 7.96 -4.69
C SER A 210 -3.19 8.33 -3.50
N ASP A 211 -4.22 7.53 -3.18
CA ASP A 211 -5.03 7.76 -1.98
C ASP A 211 -4.16 7.66 -0.72
N LEU A 212 -3.28 6.66 -0.64
CA LEU A 212 -2.36 6.50 0.48
C LEU A 212 -1.37 7.66 0.56
N VAL A 213 -0.79 8.09 -0.56
CA VAL A 213 0.11 9.23 -0.62
C VAL A 213 -0.59 10.52 -0.16
N ASP A 214 -1.83 10.75 -0.61
CA ASP A 214 -2.59 11.94 -0.23
C ASP A 214 -2.93 11.96 1.26
N ILE A 215 -3.11 10.78 1.89
CA ILE A 215 -3.30 10.70 3.35
C ILE A 215 -2.10 11.31 4.07
N PHE A 216 -0.87 10.89 3.79
CA PHE A 216 0.29 11.30 4.59
C PHE A 216 1.01 12.55 4.05
N THR A 217 0.77 12.97 2.81
CA THR A 217 1.37 14.20 2.25
C THR A 217 0.43 15.39 2.24
N LYS A 218 -0.90 15.19 2.25
CA LYS A 218 -1.89 16.28 2.21
C LYS A 218 -2.83 16.26 3.42
N GLY A 219 -2.74 15.25 4.27
CA GLY A 219 -3.66 15.06 5.38
C GLY A 219 -5.08 14.76 4.91
N GLN A 220 -5.24 14.29 3.68
CA GLN A 220 -6.53 14.12 3.03
C GLN A 220 -7.01 12.69 3.18
N LYS A 221 -8.19 12.51 3.77
CA LYS A 221 -8.81 11.19 3.81
C LYS A 221 -9.37 10.79 2.44
N PRO A 222 -9.37 9.49 2.11
CA PRO A 222 -10.05 9.01 0.91
C PRO A 222 -11.54 9.36 0.95
N ALA A 223 -12.14 9.54 -0.24
CA ALA A 223 -13.53 9.90 -0.35
C ALA A 223 -14.45 8.87 0.34
N GLY A 224 -15.45 9.36 1.08
CA GLY A 224 -16.40 8.53 1.82
C GLY A 224 -15.87 7.94 3.14
N VAL A 225 -14.61 8.16 3.50
CA VAL A 225 -14.06 7.68 4.77
C VAL A 225 -14.37 8.67 5.90
N PRO A 226 -15.15 8.29 6.92
CA PRO A 226 -15.53 9.19 7.99
C PRO A 226 -14.36 9.58 8.91
N GLN A 227 -14.42 10.79 9.44
CA GLN A 227 -13.49 11.27 10.46
C GLN A 227 -13.89 10.75 11.85
N ARG A 228 -13.28 9.65 12.30
CA ARG A 228 -13.65 8.99 13.57
C ARG A 228 -12.71 9.25 14.75
N VAL A 229 -11.42 9.40 14.49
CA VAL A 229 -10.38 9.30 15.54
C VAL A 229 -10.09 10.66 16.19
N MET A 230 -10.06 11.72 15.39
CA MET A 230 -9.76 13.08 15.85
C MET A 230 -10.42 14.12 14.96
N PRO A 231 -10.58 15.38 15.39
CA PRO A 231 -11.03 16.45 14.50
C PRO A 231 -10.20 16.57 13.22
N LEU A 232 -10.83 16.97 12.11
CA LEU A 232 -10.19 17.01 10.78
C LEU A 232 -8.99 17.97 10.75
N ASP A 233 -9.08 19.11 11.43
CA ASP A 233 -8.01 20.11 11.51
C ASP A 233 -6.76 19.55 12.22
N LYS A 234 -6.96 18.71 13.25
CA LYS A 234 -5.88 18.02 13.94
C LYS A 234 -5.27 16.94 13.05
N TRP A 235 -6.12 16.16 12.37
CA TRP A 235 -5.69 15.11 11.43
C TRP A 235 -4.82 15.68 10.31
N GLN A 236 -5.32 16.71 9.62
CA GLN A 236 -4.62 17.35 8.50
C GLN A 236 -3.27 17.91 8.91
N ARG A 237 -3.17 18.44 10.14
CA ARG A 237 -1.91 19.01 10.66
C ARG A 237 -0.83 17.96 10.90
N ILE A 238 -1.21 16.75 11.33
CA ILE A 238 -0.24 15.71 11.69
C ILE A 238 0.00 14.70 10.56
N HIS A 239 -0.75 14.79 9.45
CA HIS A 239 -0.61 13.93 8.26
C HIS A 239 -0.27 14.72 6.98
N ASN A 240 0.47 15.83 7.09
CA ASN A 240 0.94 16.62 5.95
C ASN A 240 2.47 16.66 5.91
N TRP A 241 3.08 15.59 5.39
CA TRP A 241 4.51 15.34 5.47
C TRP A 241 5.18 15.64 4.13
N THR A 242 6.30 16.37 4.17
CA THR A 242 7.18 16.53 3.00
C THR A 242 8.05 15.28 2.84
N MET A 243 8.05 14.71 1.64
CA MET A 243 8.72 13.46 1.30
C MET A 243 9.23 13.49 -0.13
N THR A 244 10.32 12.78 -0.42
CA THR A 244 10.76 12.53 -1.81
C THR A 244 9.81 11.55 -2.50
N GLU A 245 9.89 11.42 -3.83
CA GLU A 245 9.07 10.45 -4.56
C GLU A 245 9.38 9.00 -4.14
N ASP A 246 10.66 8.66 -3.95
CA ASP A 246 11.07 7.33 -3.49
C ASP A 246 10.57 7.04 -2.07
N GLU A 247 10.54 8.04 -1.18
CA GLU A 247 9.97 7.89 0.16
C GLU A 247 8.46 7.67 0.12
N LYS A 248 7.73 8.35 -0.78
CA LYS A 248 6.29 8.15 -0.97
C LYS A 248 5.99 6.74 -1.47
N ALA A 249 6.66 6.34 -2.55
CA ALA A 249 6.50 5.01 -3.15
C ALA A 249 6.93 3.91 -2.16
N GLY A 250 8.09 4.09 -1.52
CA GLY A 250 8.60 3.17 -0.53
C GLY A 250 7.67 3.00 0.66
N LEU A 251 7.15 4.10 1.20
CA LEU A 251 6.21 4.02 2.32
C LEU A 251 4.95 3.22 1.93
N VAL A 252 4.40 3.43 0.73
CA VAL A 252 3.27 2.62 0.24
C VAL A 252 3.65 1.14 0.17
N VAL A 253 4.79 0.78 -0.44
CA VAL A 253 5.27 -0.60 -0.54
C VAL A 253 5.40 -1.24 0.84
N TYR A 254 5.99 -0.52 1.80
CA TYR A 254 6.14 -1.01 3.16
C TYR A 254 4.80 -1.26 3.86
N LEU A 255 3.84 -0.33 3.74
CA LEU A 255 2.50 -0.51 4.31
C LEU A 255 1.77 -1.73 3.73
N ARG A 256 1.93 -2.00 2.42
CA ARG A 256 1.38 -3.20 1.76
C ARG A 256 2.02 -4.49 2.23
N GLY A 257 3.26 -4.43 2.74
CA GLY A 257 3.99 -5.60 3.24
C GLY A 257 3.90 -5.81 4.75
N LEU A 258 3.17 -4.96 5.48
CA LEU A 258 2.86 -5.21 6.88
C LEU A 258 1.99 -6.48 7.01
N GLU A 259 2.12 -7.22 8.11
CA GLU A 259 1.29 -8.40 8.33
C GLU A 259 -0.18 -7.98 8.46
N PRO A 260 -1.10 -8.58 7.68
CA PRO A 260 -2.53 -8.31 7.80
C PRO A 260 -3.04 -8.57 9.21
N LYS A 261 -3.77 -7.62 9.77
CA LYS A 261 -4.39 -7.76 11.09
C LYS A 261 -5.72 -7.02 11.13
N SER A 262 -6.73 -7.71 11.63
CA SER A 262 -8.06 -7.14 11.85
C SER A 262 -8.04 -6.17 13.04
N GLN A 263 -8.67 -5.02 12.86
CA GLN A 263 -9.03 -4.07 13.91
C GLN A 263 -10.55 -3.79 13.93
N GLY A 264 -11.34 -4.65 13.28
CA GLY A 264 -12.79 -4.61 13.30
C GLY A 264 -13.36 -3.49 12.42
N PRO A 265 -14.02 -2.45 12.98
CA PRO A 265 -14.77 -1.48 12.17
C PRO A 265 -13.96 -0.65 11.15
N VAL A 266 -12.64 -0.63 11.25
CA VAL A 266 -11.74 0.08 10.32
C VAL A 266 -11.19 -0.83 9.21
N ASP A 267 -11.44 -2.14 9.31
CA ASP A 267 -11.04 -3.08 8.27
C ASP A 267 -11.76 -2.77 6.96
N PHE A 268 -11.14 -3.12 5.85
CA PHE A 268 -11.67 -2.92 4.51
C PHE A 268 -11.95 -1.44 4.20
N GLY A 269 -11.07 -0.54 4.67
CA GLY A 269 -11.22 0.90 4.53
C GLY A 269 -12.34 1.51 5.38
N GLY A 270 -12.72 0.86 6.47
CA GLY A 270 -13.84 1.27 7.32
C GLY A 270 -15.22 1.06 6.69
N ARG A 271 -15.27 0.31 5.59
CA ARG A 271 -16.50 -0.12 4.91
C ARG A 271 -17.04 -1.44 5.45
N GLY A 272 -16.29 -2.13 6.32
CA GLY A 272 -16.66 -3.41 6.93
C GLY A 272 -17.94 -3.40 7.78
N GLY A 273 -18.53 -2.24 8.04
CA GLY A 273 -19.90 -2.09 8.52
C GLY A 273 -20.85 -1.76 7.37
N TRP A 274 -21.09 -2.71 6.46
CA TRP A 274 -21.99 -2.51 5.33
C TRP A 274 -23.45 -2.56 5.80
N ASP A 275 -24.18 -1.46 5.60
CA ASP A 275 -25.63 -1.32 5.80
C ASP A 275 -26.44 -1.72 4.55
N GLY A 276 -25.84 -2.42 3.59
CA GLY A 276 -26.52 -2.91 2.39
C GLY A 276 -26.59 -1.91 1.24
N ARG A 277 -25.97 -0.73 1.33
CA ARG A 277 -26.00 0.24 0.23
C ARG A 277 -24.88 -0.04 -0.78
N LYS A 278 -25.29 -0.46 -1.98
CA LYS A 278 -24.42 -0.52 -3.16
C LYS A 278 -24.01 0.91 -3.48
N ASP A 279 -22.81 1.30 -3.09
CA ASP A 279 -22.20 2.56 -3.52
C ASP A 279 -21.90 2.45 -5.02
N GLY A 280 -22.91 2.67 -5.85
CA GLY A 280 -22.77 2.99 -7.26
C GLY A 280 -22.17 4.39 -7.43
N GLY A 281 -21.05 4.65 -6.74
CA GLY A 281 -20.29 5.88 -6.86
C GLY A 281 -19.65 5.90 -8.23
N THR A 282 -20.37 6.45 -9.21
CA THR A 282 -19.77 6.98 -10.42
C THR A 282 -18.71 7.98 -10.00
N ASP A 283 -17.45 7.60 -10.21
CA ASP A 283 -16.31 8.49 -10.28
C ASP A 283 -16.64 9.61 -11.28
N SER A 284 -17.17 10.71 -10.76
CA SER A 284 -17.48 11.92 -11.52
C SER A 284 -16.61 13.00 -10.93
N GLY A 285 -15.41 13.09 -11.48
CA GLY A 285 -14.45 14.12 -11.16
C GLY A 285 -15.11 15.51 -11.14
N ARG A 286 -14.87 16.22 -10.05
CA ARG A 286 -14.93 17.66 -9.92
C ARG A 286 -13.82 18.13 -9.00
#